data_AF-A0A945UPA9-F1
#
_entry.id   AF-A0A945UPA9-F1
#
_cell.length_a   1.000
_cell.length_b   1.000
_cell.length_c   1.000
_cell.angle_alpha   90.00
_cell.angle_beta   90.00
_cell.angle_gamma   90.00
#
_symmetry.space_group_name_H-M   'P 1'
#
loop_
_entity.id
_entity.type
_entity.pdbx_description
1 polymer ?
#
loop_
_entity_poly.entity_id
_entity_poly.type
_entity_poly.pdbx_seq_one_letter_code
_entity_poly.pdbx_strand_id
1 'polypeptide(L)'
;MANGEGTIIIKKVVKGGGGHHGGAWKVAYADFVTAMMAFFLLLWLLNVTTDEQKHGVADYFAPTAASKSTSGSGGILGGTAMSTEGARVGQSSPPTVVMELAPPRQRNPADADEEVKEGEAGKLDEEELLEEMAKHEQEEFEKAEDELRQAMQDSPGLADMAQNLIIDNTPEGLRIQLVDQEKASMFPSGGSHMNDNLKKILEKVADIVHRMPNQIAISGHTDSVPFSGRNNYSNWELSSERANASRRALVEFGVPINRIASVSGKADTDPLVPEDPTLPTNRRISIVLLREAALVPSAPPAPDDD
;
A
#
# COMPACT_ATOMS: atom_id res chain seq x y z
N MET A 1 -85.05 -64.13 -22.11
CA MET A 1 -84.00 -65.13 -22.38
C MET A 1 -82.95 -64.46 -23.27
N ALA A 2 -81.67 -64.61 -22.91
CA ALA A 2 -80.45 -64.15 -23.60
C ALA A 2 -80.13 -62.64 -23.55
N ASN A 3 -79.47 -62.21 -22.46
CA ASN A 3 -78.59 -61.04 -22.47
C ASN A 3 -77.31 -61.42 -23.24
N GLY A 4 -77.02 -60.71 -24.33
CA GLY A 4 -75.75 -60.80 -25.04
C GLY A 4 -74.68 -60.05 -24.26
N GLU A 5 -73.95 -60.76 -23.40
CA GLU A 5 -72.81 -60.21 -22.69
C GLU A 5 -71.56 -60.28 -23.58
N GLY A 6 -71.13 -59.11 -24.05
CA GLY A 6 -69.90 -58.93 -24.80
C GLY A 6 -68.67 -59.21 -23.92
N THR A 7 -67.76 -60.01 -24.48
CA THR A 7 -66.49 -60.44 -23.90
C THR A 7 -65.61 -59.27 -23.46
N ILE A 8 -65.33 -59.15 -22.16
CA ILE A 8 -64.34 -58.19 -21.64
C ILE A 8 -62.98 -58.88 -21.61
N ILE A 9 -62.07 -58.46 -22.50
CA ILE A 9 -60.67 -58.90 -22.51
C ILE A 9 -59.84 -57.93 -21.69
N ILE A 10 -59.46 -58.32 -20.47
CA ILE A 10 -58.51 -57.54 -19.65
C ILE A 10 -57.08 -57.96 -20.03
N LYS A 11 -56.40 -57.12 -20.80
CA LYS A 11 -54.98 -57.30 -21.13
C LYS A 11 -54.11 -56.77 -19.97
N LYS A 12 -53.70 -57.65 -19.05
CA LYS A 12 -52.72 -57.30 -18.01
C LYS A 12 -51.32 -57.22 -18.64
N VAL A 13 -50.92 -56.01 -19.03
CA VAL A 13 -49.52 -55.75 -19.40
C VAL A 13 -48.73 -55.51 -18.12
N VAL A 14 -48.08 -56.55 -17.61
CA VAL A 14 -47.04 -56.40 -16.58
C VAL A 14 -45.77 -55.93 -17.29
N LYS A 15 -45.63 -54.62 -17.49
CA LYS A 15 -44.31 -54.03 -17.68
C LYS A 15 -43.68 -53.90 -16.30
N GLY A 16 -42.99 -54.95 -15.87
CA GLY A 16 -41.98 -54.84 -14.82
C GLY A 16 -40.80 -54.03 -15.34
N GLY A 17 -40.95 -52.71 -15.41
CA GLY A 17 -39.82 -51.80 -15.60
C GLY A 17 -39.07 -51.72 -14.28
N GLY A 18 -37.91 -52.37 -14.20
CA GLY A 18 -37.02 -52.27 -13.05
C GLY A 18 -36.69 -50.80 -12.77
N GLY A 19 -37.17 -50.30 -11.64
CA GLY A 19 -37.06 -48.91 -11.25
C GLY A 19 -35.60 -48.48 -11.07
N HIS A 20 -35.08 -47.73 -12.05
CA HIS A 20 -33.79 -47.05 -12.00
C HIS A 20 -33.94 -45.59 -11.52
N HIS A 21 -34.80 -45.31 -10.53
CA HIS A 21 -35.07 -43.94 -10.05
C HIS A 21 -34.79 -43.72 -8.56
N GLY A 22 -33.90 -44.51 -7.94
CA GLY A 22 -33.49 -44.33 -6.54
C GLY A 22 -32.05 -43.82 -6.31
N GLY A 23 -31.23 -43.73 -7.36
CA GLY A 23 -29.78 -43.47 -7.24
C GLY A 23 -29.30 -42.09 -7.72
N ALA A 24 -30.11 -41.37 -8.51
CA ALA A 24 -29.66 -40.12 -9.16
C ALA A 24 -29.33 -39.01 -8.15
N TRP A 25 -30.07 -38.90 -7.05
CA TRP A 25 -29.81 -37.89 -6.01
C TRP A 25 -28.52 -38.18 -5.22
N LYS A 26 -28.14 -39.45 -5.08
CA LYS A 26 -26.89 -39.85 -4.42
C LYS A 26 -25.68 -39.50 -5.28
N VAL A 27 -25.83 -39.56 -6.60
CA VAL A 27 -24.77 -39.15 -7.55
C VAL A 27 -24.55 -37.65 -7.46
N ALA A 28 -25.62 -36.85 -7.43
CA ALA A 28 -25.51 -35.40 -7.25
C ALA A 28 -24.92 -35.02 -5.87
N TYR A 29 -25.28 -35.75 -4.81
CA TYR A 29 -24.69 -35.54 -3.48
C TYR A 29 -23.20 -35.92 -3.44
N ALA A 30 -22.83 -37.05 -4.05
CA ALA A 30 -21.43 -37.47 -4.13
C ALA A 30 -20.58 -36.44 -4.89
N ASP A 31 -21.07 -35.93 -6.02
CA ASP A 31 -20.41 -34.90 -6.82
C ASP A 31 -20.19 -33.61 -6.02
N PHE A 32 -21.21 -33.17 -5.26
CA PHE A 32 -21.09 -32.00 -4.38
C PHE A 32 -20.03 -32.20 -3.29
N VAL A 33 -20.00 -33.37 -2.63
CA VAL A 33 -19.00 -33.66 -1.59
C VAL A 33 -17.60 -33.73 -2.18
N THR A 34 -17.42 -34.29 -3.38
CA THR A 34 -16.11 -34.33 -4.04
C THR A 34 -15.63 -32.94 -4.47
N ALA A 35 -16.54 -32.07 -4.93
CA ALA A 35 -16.21 -30.68 -5.23
C ALA A 35 -15.76 -29.92 -3.97
N MET A 36 -16.47 -30.10 -2.85
CA MET A 36 -16.07 -29.49 -1.57
C MET A 36 -14.75 -30.06 -1.03
N MET A 37 -14.51 -31.35 -1.19
CA MET A 37 -13.25 -31.99 -0.80
C MET A 37 -12.09 -31.45 -1.63
N ALA A 38 -12.24 -31.32 -2.94
CA ALA A 38 -11.21 -30.74 -3.81
C ALA A 38 -10.95 -29.26 -3.48
N PHE A 39 -12.00 -28.49 -3.20
CA PHE A 39 -11.88 -27.09 -2.77
C PHE A 39 -11.16 -26.98 -1.41
N PHE A 40 -11.49 -27.86 -0.46
CA PHE A 40 -10.82 -27.92 0.83
C PHE A 40 -9.35 -28.31 0.71
N LEU A 41 -9.02 -29.32 -0.12
CA LEU A 41 -7.63 -29.71 -0.37
C LEU A 41 -6.84 -28.56 -1.02
N LEU A 42 -7.46 -27.76 -1.90
CA LEU A 42 -6.83 -26.58 -2.49
C LEU A 42 -6.57 -25.49 -1.44
N LEU A 43 -7.56 -25.15 -0.62
CA LEU A 43 -7.37 -24.21 0.49
C LEU A 43 -6.35 -24.69 1.51
N TRP A 44 -6.35 -26.00 1.79
CA TRP A 44 -5.38 -26.62 2.69
C TRP A 44 -3.96 -26.52 2.12
N LEU A 45 -3.79 -26.77 0.81
CA LEU A 45 -2.52 -26.61 0.13
C LEU A 45 -2.05 -25.15 0.18
N LEU A 46 -2.94 -24.18 -0.07
CA LEU A 46 -2.62 -22.75 0.07
C LEU A 46 -2.26 -22.35 1.51
N ASN A 47 -2.77 -23.02 2.54
CA ASN A 47 -2.40 -22.71 3.91
C ASN A 47 -1.05 -23.32 4.35
N VAL A 48 -0.67 -24.46 3.75
CA VAL A 48 0.59 -25.16 4.07
C VAL A 48 1.75 -24.70 3.20
N THR A 49 1.49 -24.14 2.01
CA THR A 49 2.53 -23.53 1.15
C THR A 49 2.91 -22.14 1.64
N THR A 50 4.21 -21.86 1.66
CA THR A 50 4.76 -20.53 1.90
C THR A 50 4.38 -19.58 0.75
N ASP A 51 4.37 -18.27 1.00
CA ASP A 51 3.94 -17.30 0.00
C ASP A 51 4.88 -17.25 -1.22
N GLU A 52 6.16 -17.57 -1.05
CA GLU A 52 7.13 -17.73 -2.15
C GLU A 52 6.73 -18.86 -3.12
N GLN A 53 6.25 -20.00 -2.61
CA GLN A 53 5.84 -21.13 -3.45
C GLN A 53 4.55 -20.82 -4.23
N LYS A 54 3.63 -20.07 -3.62
CA LYS A 54 2.40 -19.62 -4.31
C LYS A 54 2.73 -18.66 -5.45
N HIS A 55 3.67 -17.74 -5.21
CA HIS A 55 4.15 -16.81 -6.24
C HIS A 55 4.80 -17.55 -7.42
N GLY A 56 5.67 -18.54 -7.16
CA GLY A 56 6.32 -19.32 -8.23
C GLY A 56 5.33 -20.11 -9.10
N VAL A 57 4.25 -20.63 -8.52
CA VAL A 57 3.18 -21.31 -9.27
C VAL A 57 2.30 -20.29 -10.01
N ALA A 58 2.02 -19.14 -9.41
CA ALA A 58 1.27 -18.07 -10.07
C ALA A 58 1.99 -17.54 -11.31
N ASP A 59 3.32 -17.38 -11.26
CA ASP A 59 4.13 -16.98 -12.41
C ASP A 59 4.13 -18.01 -13.55
N TYR A 60 3.93 -19.29 -13.23
CA TYR A 60 3.80 -20.35 -14.23
C TYR A 60 2.47 -20.28 -15.00
N PHE A 61 1.37 -19.91 -14.33
CA PHE A 61 0.02 -19.85 -14.92
C PHE A 61 -0.37 -18.48 -15.45
N ALA A 62 0.24 -17.42 -14.91
CA ALA A 62 0.17 -16.08 -15.42
C ALA A 62 1.60 -15.61 -15.72
N PRO A 63 2.29 -16.22 -16.71
CA PRO A 63 3.48 -15.59 -17.23
C PRO A 63 3.00 -14.23 -17.70
N THR A 64 3.45 -13.18 -17.00
CA THR A 64 3.29 -11.80 -17.44
C THR A 64 3.49 -11.84 -18.94
N ALA A 65 2.47 -11.40 -19.68
CA ALA A 65 2.50 -11.35 -21.12
C ALA A 65 3.73 -10.54 -21.50
N ALA A 66 4.86 -11.24 -21.64
CA ALA A 66 6.14 -10.70 -21.97
C ALA A 66 5.87 -10.13 -23.35
N SER A 67 5.74 -8.81 -23.38
CA SER A 67 5.71 -8.07 -24.61
C SER A 67 6.76 -8.72 -25.50
N LYS A 68 6.38 -9.10 -26.72
CA LYS A 68 7.36 -9.34 -27.77
C LYS A 68 8.00 -8.00 -28.07
N SER A 69 8.80 -7.50 -27.13
CA SER A 69 9.72 -6.42 -27.34
C SER A 69 10.79 -7.02 -28.24
N THR A 70 10.68 -6.67 -29.52
CA THR A 70 11.70 -6.89 -30.54
C THR A 70 12.94 -6.01 -30.29
N SER A 71 13.33 -5.85 -29.02
CA SER A 71 14.52 -5.10 -28.62
C SER A 71 15.66 -6.08 -28.39
N GLY A 72 16.24 -6.55 -29.49
CA GLY A 72 17.68 -6.86 -29.64
C GLY A 72 18.38 -7.89 -28.74
N SER A 73 17.77 -8.49 -27.71
CA SER A 73 18.51 -9.33 -26.75
C SER A 73 18.16 -10.83 -26.78
N GLY A 74 17.22 -11.26 -27.62
CA GLY A 74 16.65 -12.62 -27.59
C GLY A 74 17.32 -13.68 -28.47
N GLY A 75 18.58 -13.48 -28.90
CA GLY A 75 19.33 -14.45 -29.70
C GLY A 75 20.48 -15.11 -28.92
N ILE A 76 21.03 -16.22 -29.43
CA ILE A 76 22.15 -17.01 -28.86
C ILE A 76 23.45 -16.22 -28.55
N LEU A 77 23.47 -14.91 -28.81
CA LEU A 77 24.55 -13.97 -28.53
C LEU A 77 23.95 -12.74 -27.80
N GLY A 78 23.40 -12.96 -26.60
CA GLY A 78 22.59 -12.01 -25.83
C GLY A 78 23.21 -10.62 -25.62
N GLY A 79 23.00 -9.72 -26.60
CA GLY A 79 23.27 -8.29 -26.45
C GLY A 79 24.75 -7.87 -26.45
N THR A 80 25.71 -8.76 -26.69
CA THR A 80 27.13 -8.37 -26.79
C THR A 80 27.47 -7.93 -28.21
N ALA A 81 27.36 -6.63 -28.48
CA ALA A 81 28.06 -6.04 -29.61
C ALA A 81 29.57 -6.19 -29.35
N MET A 82 30.29 -6.82 -30.29
CA MET A 82 31.75 -6.77 -30.32
C MET A 82 32.18 -5.33 -30.63
N SER A 83 32.24 -4.49 -29.60
CA SER A 83 32.81 -3.17 -29.70
C SER A 83 33.49 -2.80 -28.40
N THR A 84 34.70 -2.28 -28.58
CA THR A 84 35.70 -1.82 -27.63
C THR A 84 35.15 -1.05 -26.43
N GLU A 85 35.72 -1.37 -25.27
CA GLU A 85 35.76 -0.64 -23.99
C GLU A 85 35.25 0.83 -24.02
N GLY A 86 34.25 1.15 -23.20
CA GLY A 86 33.94 2.55 -22.82
C GLY A 86 32.67 3.21 -23.36
N ALA A 87 31.57 2.48 -23.61
CA ALA A 87 30.29 3.07 -24.01
C ALA A 87 29.30 3.24 -22.84
N ARG A 88 28.93 4.49 -22.60
CA ARG A 88 28.10 5.07 -21.52
C ARG A 88 26.79 4.33 -21.22
N VAL A 89 26.55 4.09 -19.93
CA VAL A 89 25.25 3.70 -19.35
C VAL A 89 24.28 4.88 -19.43
N GLY A 90 23.08 4.66 -19.97
CA GLY A 90 22.00 5.64 -19.99
C GLY A 90 21.36 5.83 -18.62
N GLN A 91 21.12 7.08 -18.24
CA GLN A 91 20.70 7.56 -16.92
C GLN A 91 19.26 7.17 -16.49
N SER A 92 18.69 6.08 -17.01
CA SER A 92 17.29 5.69 -16.73
C SER A 92 17.02 4.18 -16.64
N SER A 93 18.06 3.37 -16.46
CA SER A 93 17.87 1.94 -16.16
C SER A 93 18.14 1.69 -14.67
N PRO A 94 17.23 1.07 -13.91
CA PRO A 94 17.55 0.59 -12.56
C PRO A 94 18.68 -0.44 -12.64
N PRO A 95 19.61 -0.48 -11.66
CA PRO A 95 20.68 -1.47 -11.66
C PRO A 95 20.04 -2.87 -11.59
N THR A 96 20.19 -3.65 -12.66
CA THR A 96 19.83 -5.06 -12.64
C THR A 96 20.96 -5.81 -11.96
N VAL A 97 20.77 -6.19 -10.71
CA VAL A 97 21.66 -7.12 -10.02
C VAL A 97 21.42 -8.50 -10.64
N VAL A 98 22.32 -8.92 -11.53
CA VAL A 98 22.31 -10.30 -12.03
C VAL A 98 22.77 -11.18 -10.88
N MET A 99 21.82 -11.78 -10.19
CA MET A 99 22.07 -12.80 -9.17
C MET A 99 22.48 -14.07 -9.91
N GLU A 100 23.79 -14.35 -9.98
CA GLU A 100 24.29 -15.60 -10.55
C GLU A 100 24.05 -16.72 -9.52
N LEU A 101 22.87 -17.34 -9.58
CA LEU A 101 22.59 -18.56 -8.82
C LEU A 101 23.51 -19.67 -9.34
N ALA A 102 24.39 -20.16 -8.46
CA ALA A 102 25.17 -21.36 -8.71
C ALA A 102 24.21 -22.54 -9.02
N PRO A 103 24.56 -23.42 -9.98
CA PRO A 103 23.67 -24.51 -10.37
C PRO A 103 23.41 -25.46 -9.20
N PRO A 104 22.18 -26.00 -9.08
CA PRO A 104 21.82 -26.90 -7.99
C PRO A 104 22.66 -28.17 -8.06
N ARG A 105 23.41 -28.46 -6.99
CA ARG A 105 24.07 -29.76 -6.82
C ARG A 105 22.98 -30.84 -6.73
N GLN A 106 22.96 -31.77 -7.67
CA GLN A 106 22.17 -33.00 -7.54
C GLN A 106 22.67 -33.79 -6.33
N ARG A 107 21.83 -33.89 -5.29
CA ARG A 107 22.11 -34.68 -4.08
C ARG A 107 21.75 -36.14 -4.34
N ASN A 108 22.72 -37.05 -4.18
CA ASN A 108 22.49 -38.49 -4.19
C ASN A 108 21.70 -38.90 -2.93
N PRO A 109 20.81 -39.90 -3.00
CA PRO A 109 19.90 -40.26 -1.91
C PRO A 109 20.54 -41.15 -0.81
N ALA A 110 21.83 -40.98 -0.53
CA ALA A 110 22.56 -41.84 0.43
C ALA A 110 23.00 -41.13 1.73
N ASP A 111 22.82 -39.81 1.84
CA ASP A 111 23.12 -39.05 3.04
C ASP A 111 21.82 -38.50 3.64
N ALA A 112 21.04 -39.40 4.24
CA ALA A 112 19.89 -39.06 5.06
C ALA A 112 20.33 -39.21 6.52
N ASP A 113 21.01 -38.20 7.06
CA ASP A 113 21.17 -37.92 8.50
C ASP A 113 21.95 -36.59 8.66
N GLU A 114 21.43 -35.50 8.09
CA GLU A 114 21.80 -34.16 8.53
C GLU A 114 20.51 -33.40 8.88
N GLU A 115 20.32 -33.16 10.17
CA GLU A 115 19.36 -32.20 10.70
C GLU A 115 19.60 -30.85 10.01
N VAL A 116 18.62 -30.43 9.22
CA VAL A 116 18.56 -29.07 8.69
C VAL A 116 18.30 -28.15 9.88
N LYS A 117 19.35 -27.49 10.38
CA LYS A 117 19.21 -26.28 11.18
C LYS A 117 18.74 -25.15 10.26
N GLU A 118 17.45 -25.17 9.96
CA GLU A 118 16.71 -24.04 9.40
C GLU A 118 16.37 -23.10 10.56
N GLY A 119 17.17 -22.04 10.74
CA GLY A 119 16.86 -21.01 11.72
C GLY A 119 18.12 -20.34 12.24
N GLU A 120 18.53 -19.27 11.57
CA GLU A 120 19.25 -18.09 12.12
C GLU A 120 19.91 -17.28 10.99
N ALA A 121 20.38 -17.92 9.91
CA ALA A 121 21.15 -17.25 8.87
C ALA A 121 20.36 -16.26 7.98
N GLY A 122 19.03 -16.36 7.92
CA GLY A 122 18.19 -15.46 7.10
C GLY A 122 17.60 -14.26 7.86
N LYS A 123 17.57 -14.30 9.20
CA LYS A 123 16.98 -13.20 10.00
C LYS A 123 17.97 -12.09 10.30
N LEU A 124 19.25 -12.45 10.48
CA LEU A 124 20.33 -11.50 10.75
C LEU A 124 20.55 -10.54 9.56
N ASP A 125 20.42 -11.05 8.33
CA ASP A 125 20.59 -10.25 7.11
C ASP A 125 19.42 -9.28 6.85
N GLU A 126 18.19 -9.63 7.26
CA GLU A 126 17.00 -8.79 7.04
C GLU A 126 16.89 -7.65 8.06
N GLU A 127 17.28 -7.91 9.31
CA GLU A 127 17.29 -6.89 10.37
C GLU A 127 18.38 -5.82 10.12
N GLU A 128 19.61 -6.22 9.75
CA GLU A 128 20.66 -5.28 9.35
C GLU A 128 20.28 -4.46 8.11
N LEU A 129 19.61 -5.07 7.13
CA LEU A 129 19.14 -4.36 5.93
C LEU A 129 18.08 -3.30 6.28
N LEU A 130 17.11 -3.63 7.13
CA LEU A 130 16.09 -2.69 7.59
C LEU A 130 16.70 -1.53 8.39
N GLU A 131 17.70 -1.80 9.23
CA GLU A 131 18.43 -0.76 9.96
C GLU A 131 19.18 0.20 9.03
N GLU A 132 19.90 -0.33 8.03
CA GLU A 132 20.62 0.50 7.07
C GLU A 132 19.67 1.33 6.18
N MET A 133 18.54 0.74 5.77
CA MET A 133 17.47 1.47 5.08
C MET A 133 16.90 2.59 5.95
N ALA A 134 16.64 2.31 7.23
CA ALA A 134 16.11 3.29 8.17
C ALA A 134 17.10 4.45 8.42
N LYS A 135 18.41 4.16 8.51
CA LYS A 135 19.46 5.18 8.61
C LYS A 135 19.53 6.05 7.34
N HIS A 136 19.52 5.42 6.17
CA HIS A 136 19.54 6.17 4.91
C HIS A 136 18.29 7.05 4.76
N GLU A 137 17.11 6.53 5.08
CA GLU A 137 15.86 7.30 5.08
C GLU A 137 15.90 8.46 6.08
N GLN A 138 16.48 8.23 7.27
CA GLN A 138 16.67 9.27 8.27
C GLN A 138 17.56 10.41 7.75
N GLU A 139 18.68 10.09 7.10
CA GLU A 139 19.57 11.08 6.51
C GLU A 139 18.87 11.87 5.38
N GLU A 140 18.06 11.21 4.57
CA GLU A 140 17.28 11.88 3.51
C GLU A 140 16.23 12.84 4.10
N PHE A 141 15.59 12.48 5.22
CA PHE A 141 14.66 13.38 5.92
C PHE A 141 15.36 14.58 6.55
N GLU A 142 16.55 14.40 7.12
CA GLU A 142 17.35 15.51 7.66
C GLU A 142 17.76 16.49 6.54
N LYS A 143 18.24 15.97 5.40
CA LYS A 143 18.54 16.79 4.22
C LYS A 143 17.30 17.53 3.70
N ALA A 144 16.15 16.86 3.66
CA ALA A 144 14.89 17.45 3.21
C ALA A 144 14.40 18.55 4.16
N GLU A 145 14.58 18.38 5.46
CA GLU A 145 14.30 19.42 6.45
C GLU A 145 15.16 20.66 6.20
N ASP A 146 16.48 20.48 6.07
CA ASP A 146 17.43 21.57 5.84
C ASP A 146 17.15 22.30 4.52
N GLU A 147 16.89 21.56 3.44
CA GLU A 147 16.53 22.13 2.14
C GLU A 147 15.22 22.92 2.24
N LEU A 148 14.22 22.42 2.96
CA LEU A 148 12.95 23.12 3.13
C LEU A 148 13.12 24.39 3.95
N ARG A 149 13.91 24.35 5.02
CA ARG A 149 14.24 25.54 5.83
C ARG A 149 14.97 26.59 5.00
N GLN A 150 15.94 26.17 4.19
CA GLN A 150 16.71 27.05 3.33
C GLN A 150 15.84 27.66 2.22
N ALA A 151 15.04 26.85 1.51
CA ALA A 151 14.15 27.32 0.44
C ALA A 151 13.14 28.37 0.92
N MET A 152 12.70 28.25 2.17
CA MET A 152 11.80 29.21 2.82
C MET A 152 12.51 30.52 3.18
N GLN A 153 13.78 30.48 3.60
CA GLN A 153 14.58 31.66 3.90
C GLN A 153 15.00 32.43 2.64
N ASP A 154 15.32 31.72 1.56
CA ASP A 154 15.80 32.29 0.30
C ASP A 154 14.70 33.02 -0.49
N SER A 155 13.42 32.75 -0.18
CA SER A 155 12.27 33.29 -0.91
C SER A 155 11.72 34.57 -0.24
N PRO A 156 11.82 35.75 -0.88
CA PRO A 156 11.29 37.00 -0.32
C PRO A 156 9.78 36.91 -0.10
N GLY A 157 9.32 37.19 1.12
CA GLY A 157 7.91 37.10 1.52
C GLY A 157 7.48 35.76 2.13
N LEU A 158 8.27 34.70 1.98
CA LEU A 158 8.09 33.44 2.72
C LEU A 158 8.92 33.40 4.01
N ALA A 159 9.98 34.21 4.11
CA ALA A 159 10.79 34.32 5.32
C ALA A 159 9.96 34.68 6.56
N ASP A 160 9.02 35.62 6.44
CA ASP A 160 8.08 36.00 7.51
C ASP A 160 7.10 34.87 7.86
N MET A 161 6.95 33.88 6.98
CA MET A 161 6.08 32.72 7.16
C MET A 161 6.86 31.47 7.57
N ALA A 162 8.19 31.50 7.55
CA ALA A 162 9.02 30.38 8.02
C ALA A 162 8.75 30.08 9.51
N GLN A 163 8.39 31.09 10.30
CA GLN A 163 7.92 30.94 11.69
C GLN A 163 6.58 30.21 11.83
N ASN A 164 5.81 30.07 10.75
CA ASN A 164 4.56 29.32 10.72
C ASN A 164 4.79 27.86 10.29
N LEU A 165 6.02 27.51 9.90
CA LEU A 165 6.40 26.18 9.46
C LEU A 165 7.16 25.48 10.59
N ILE A 166 6.58 24.42 11.13
CA ILE A 166 7.22 23.55 12.11
C ILE A 166 7.55 22.24 11.40
N ILE A 167 8.83 21.88 11.38
CA ILE A 167 9.31 20.62 10.81
C ILE A 167 9.85 19.82 11.97
N ASP A 168 9.29 18.64 12.19
CA ASP A 168 9.70 17.72 13.24
C ASP A 168 9.96 16.36 12.62
N ASN A 169 11.01 15.69 13.06
CA ASN A 169 11.24 14.30 12.74
C ASN A 169 10.55 13.39 13.77
N THR A 170 9.53 12.65 13.34
CA THR A 170 8.76 11.73 14.20
C THR A 170 9.06 10.26 13.85
N PRO A 171 8.69 9.32 14.74
CA PRO A 171 8.80 7.88 14.43
C PRO A 171 7.98 7.48 13.20
N GLU A 172 6.90 8.21 12.88
CA GLU A 172 6.09 7.96 11.68
C GLU A 172 6.77 8.50 10.42
N GLY A 173 7.58 9.56 10.56
CA GLY A 173 8.43 10.12 9.52
C GLY A 173 8.61 11.63 9.62
N LEU A 174 8.88 12.29 8.48
CA LEU A 174 9.11 13.73 8.47
C LEU A 174 7.77 14.48 8.50
N ARG A 175 7.48 15.14 9.62
CA ARG A 175 6.24 15.88 9.85
C ARG A 175 6.45 17.36 9.58
N ILE A 176 5.71 17.88 8.62
CA ILE A 176 5.69 19.29 8.22
C ILE A 176 4.33 19.88 8.64
N GLN A 177 4.34 20.76 9.64
CA GLN A 177 3.14 21.42 10.15
C GLN A 177 3.11 22.88 9.69
N LEU A 178 2.02 23.27 9.03
CA LEU A 178 1.74 24.65 8.64
C LEU A 178 0.73 25.24 9.62
N VAL A 179 1.21 26.13 10.48
CA VAL A 179 0.48 26.70 11.60
C VAL A 179 -0.09 28.08 11.25
N ASP A 180 -1.34 28.29 11.61
CA ASP A 180 -2.01 29.57 11.41
C ASP A 180 -1.60 30.60 12.48
N GLN A 181 -1.48 31.87 12.10
CA GLN A 181 -1.21 32.97 13.04
C GLN A 181 -2.14 34.16 12.75
N GLU A 182 -2.43 34.96 13.78
CA GLU A 182 -3.38 36.09 13.68
C GLU A 182 -3.05 37.08 12.54
N LYS A 183 -1.77 37.34 12.28
CA LYS A 183 -1.32 38.28 11.25
C LYS A 183 -1.06 37.63 9.89
N ALA A 184 -0.99 36.31 9.83
CA ALA A 184 -0.62 35.55 8.64
C ALA A 184 -1.59 34.37 8.50
N SER A 185 -2.87 34.69 8.29
CA SER A 185 -3.89 33.65 8.22
C SER A 185 -3.73 32.81 6.95
N MET A 186 -3.72 31.48 7.06
CA MET A 186 -3.56 30.53 5.97
C MET A 186 -4.89 30.17 5.32
N PHE A 187 -5.96 30.16 6.13
CA PHE A 187 -7.34 29.97 5.70
C PHE A 187 -8.21 31.06 6.35
N PRO A 188 -9.10 31.72 5.60
CA PRO A 188 -10.02 32.68 6.18
C PRO A 188 -10.91 32.01 7.23
N SER A 189 -11.38 32.79 8.21
CA SER A 189 -12.22 32.30 9.30
C SER A 189 -13.48 31.61 8.75
N GLY A 190 -13.71 30.37 9.16
CA GLY A 190 -14.82 29.54 8.69
C GLY A 190 -14.74 29.07 7.22
N GLY A 191 -13.61 29.28 6.54
CA GLY A 191 -13.40 28.87 5.16
C GLY A 191 -12.35 27.76 4.99
N SER A 192 -12.50 26.98 3.92
CA SER A 192 -11.55 25.97 3.44
C SER A 192 -10.76 26.43 2.20
N HIS A 193 -10.99 27.67 1.74
CA HIS A 193 -10.23 28.28 0.65
C HIS A 193 -8.85 28.73 1.13
N MET A 194 -7.83 28.34 0.37
CA MET A 194 -6.43 28.61 0.67
C MET A 194 -6.03 30.01 0.20
N ASN A 195 -5.25 30.73 1.02
CA ASN A 195 -4.65 32.00 0.61
C ASN A 195 -3.44 31.79 -0.32
N ASP A 196 -3.13 32.77 -1.17
CA ASP A 196 -2.00 32.71 -2.12
C ASP A 196 -0.65 32.43 -1.44
N ASN A 197 -0.50 32.94 -0.22
CA ASN A 197 0.68 32.70 0.60
C ASN A 197 0.83 31.21 0.98
N LEU A 198 -0.24 30.57 1.46
CA LEU A 198 -0.23 29.13 1.74
C LEU A 198 0.01 28.33 0.46
N LYS A 199 -0.54 28.78 -0.67
CA LYS A 199 -0.31 28.17 -1.98
C LYS A 199 1.19 28.16 -2.35
N LYS A 200 1.92 29.25 -2.11
CA LYS A 200 3.38 29.33 -2.32
C LYS A 200 4.18 28.42 -1.38
N ILE A 201 3.77 28.29 -0.12
CA ILE A 201 4.44 27.37 0.81
C ILE A 201 4.25 25.93 0.34
N LEU A 202 3.02 25.55 -0.03
CA LEU A 202 2.74 24.21 -0.53
C LEU A 202 3.45 23.90 -1.85
N GLU A 203 3.70 24.89 -2.69
CA GLU A 203 4.54 24.75 -3.89
C GLU A 203 5.97 24.33 -3.50
N LYS A 204 6.60 25.03 -2.55
CA LYS A 204 7.94 24.66 -2.05
C LYS A 204 8.00 23.32 -1.34
N VAL A 205 6.96 23.00 -0.55
CA VAL A 205 6.84 21.68 0.07
C VAL A 205 6.69 20.60 -1.02
N ALA A 206 5.89 20.84 -2.05
CA ALA A 206 5.71 19.89 -3.15
C ALA A 206 7.02 19.62 -3.92
N ASP A 207 7.84 20.65 -4.19
CA ASP A 207 9.13 20.50 -4.87
C ASP A 207 10.07 19.51 -4.15
N ILE A 208 10.08 19.54 -2.82
CA ILE A 208 10.92 18.70 -1.97
C ILE A 208 10.30 17.30 -1.83
N VAL A 209 9.00 17.24 -1.55
CA VAL A 209 8.24 15.99 -1.40
C VAL A 209 8.23 15.16 -2.68
N HIS A 210 8.31 15.80 -3.86
CA HIS A 210 8.35 15.13 -5.15
C HIS A 210 9.63 14.29 -5.35
N ARG A 211 10.76 14.67 -4.73
CA ARG A 211 12.04 13.96 -4.89
C ARG A 211 12.15 12.69 -4.05
N MET A 212 11.41 12.62 -2.95
CA MET A 212 11.37 11.46 -2.07
C MET A 212 10.26 10.49 -2.49
N PRO A 213 10.45 9.16 -2.39
CA PRO A 213 9.43 8.16 -2.77
C PRO A 213 8.32 7.96 -1.71
N ASN A 214 8.52 8.46 -0.49
CA ASN A 214 7.71 8.20 0.70
C ASN A 214 6.22 8.54 0.57
N GLN A 215 5.33 7.68 1.07
CA GLN A 215 3.89 8.00 1.08
C GLN A 215 3.58 9.22 1.97
N ILE A 216 2.46 9.90 1.70
CA ILE A 216 2.10 11.17 2.34
C ILE A 216 0.77 11.04 3.05
N ALA A 217 0.75 11.35 4.34
CA ALA A 217 -0.46 11.49 5.13
C ALA A 217 -0.74 12.97 5.40
N ILE A 218 -1.97 13.41 5.15
CA ILE A 218 -2.39 14.81 5.33
C ILE A 218 -3.47 14.87 6.41
N SER A 219 -3.27 15.70 7.43
CA SER A 219 -4.24 15.89 8.51
C SER A 219 -4.56 17.37 8.69
N GLY A 220 -5.84 17.69 8.80
CA GLY A 220 -6.33 19.03 9.11
C GLY A 220 -6.71 19.15 10.57
N HIS A 221 -6.36 20.28 11.19
CA HIS A 221 -6.72 20.63 12.56
C HIS A 221 -7.34 22.02 12.60
N THR A 222 -8.27 22.21 13.52
CA THR A 222 -8.95 23.48 13.82
C THR A 222 -8.82 23.79 15.30
N ASP A 223 -9.12 25.03 15.67
CA ASP A 223 -9.27 25.45 17.06
C ASP A 223 -10.62 24.98 17.64
N SER A 224 -10.76 25.08 18.96
CA SER A 224 -12.02 24.77 19.66
C SER A 224 -13.07 25.89 19.55
N VAL A 225 -12.80 26.94 18.76
CA VAL A 225 -13.80 27.99 18.52
C VAL A 225 -14.98 27.36 17.78
N PRO A 226 -16.22 27.43 18.31
CA PRO A 226 -17.37 26.84 17.66
C PRO A 226 -17.61 27.46 16.29
N PHE A 227 -17.72 26.60 15.27
CA PHE A 227 -18.06 27.04 13.93
C PHE A 227 -19.45 27.69 13.92
N SER A 228 -19.53 28.94 13.49
CA SER A 228 -20.78 29.69 13.33
C SER A 228 -20.91 30.12 11.87
N GLY A 229 -21.79 29.46 11.09
CA GLY A 229 -21.99 29.86 9.70
C GLY A 229 -22.91 28.98 8.86
N ARG A 230 -23.01 27.68 9.16
CA ARG A 230 -23.84 26.73 8.40
C ARG A 230 -24.44 25.69 9.32
N ASN A 231 -25.69 25.32 9.08
CA ASN A 231 -26.35 24.25 9.82
C ASN A 231 -25.71 22.89 9.47
N ASN A 232 -25.51 22.02 10.46
CA ASN A 232 -24.83 20.72 10.31
C ASN A 232 -23.38 20.79 9.80
N TYR A 233 -22.68 21.91 10.03
CA TYR A 233 -21.28 22.06 9.70
C TYR A 233 -20.50 22.40 10.96
N SER A 234 -19.42 21.67 11.19
CA SER A 234 -18.61 21.75 12.39
C SER A 234 -17.13 21.80 12.03
N ASN A 235 -16.31 21.83 13.08
CA ASN A 235 -14.86 21.75 12.96
C ASN A 235 -14.39 20.42 12.33
N TRP A 236 -15.21 19.36 12.37
CA TRP A 236 -14.94 18.09 11.67
C TRP A 236 -14.98 18.24 10.15
N GLU A 237 -16.02 18.88 9.62
CA GLU A 237 -16.13 19.14 8.18
C GLU A 237 -15.04 20.13 7.74
N LEU A 238 -14.80 21.20 8.52
CA LEU A 238 -13.82 22.22 8.20
C LEU A 238 -12.39 21.66 8.12
N SER A 239 -11.98 20.88 9.11
CA SER A 239 -10.66 20.27 9.15
C SER A 239 -10.44 19.31 7.98
N SER A 240 -11.45 18.48 7.68
CA SER A 240 -11.42 17.53 6.54
C SER A 240 -11.37 18.23 5.19
N GLU A 241 -12.11 19.33 5.02
CA GLU A 241 -12.09 20.12 3.79
C GLU A 241 -10.76 20.84 3.57
N ARG A 242 -10.16 21.39 4.64
CA ARG A 242 -8.83 22.02 4.57
C ARG A 242 -7.75 21.02 4.23
N ALA A 243 -7.78 19.84 4.84
CA ALA A 243 -6.86 18.75 4.50
C ALA A 243 -6.98 18.36 3.02
N ASN A 244 -8.21 18.26 2.51
CA ASN A 244 -8.45 18.00 1.09
C ASN A 244 -8.05 19.16 0.17
N ALA A 245 -8.17 20.40 0.61
CA ALA A 245 -7.67 21.57 -0.14
C ALA A 245 -6.15 21.51 -0.29
N SER A 246 -5.44 21.19 0.79
CA SER A 246 -3.99 20.96 0.74
C SER A 246 -3.61 19.79 -0.15
N ARG A 247 -4.34 18.66 -0.09
CA ARG A 247 -4.14 17.53 -1.02
C ARG A 247 -4.26 17.97 -2.48
N ARG A 248 -5.32 18.71 -2.83
CA ARG A 248 -5.53 19.19 -4.20
C ARG A 248 -4.37 20.08 -4.66
N ALA A 249 -3.92 21.00 -3.80
CA ALA A 249 -2.79 21.87 -4.11
C ALA A 249 -1.50 21.08 -4.33
N LEU A 250 -1.15 20.13 -3.47
CA LEU A 250 0.04 19.28 -3.65
C LEU A 250 0.00 18.52 -4.99
N VAL A 251 -1.15 17.97 -5.37
CA VAL A 251 -1.32 17.28 -6.64
C VAL A 251 -1.23 18.24 -7.83
N GLU A 252 -1.77 19.45 -7.72
CA GLU A 252 -1.63 20.51 -8.73
C GLU A 252 -0.15 20.88 -8.95
N PHE A 253 0.67 20.83 -7.89
CA PHE A 253 2.11 21.09 -7.92
C PHE A 253 2.97 19.89 -8.30
N GLY A 254 2.37 18.78 -8.74
CA GLY A 254 3.10 17.64 -9.30
C GLY A 254 3.39 16.50 -8.33
N VAL A 255 2.82 16.50 -7.12
CA VAL A 255 2.85 15.31 -6.25
C VAL A 255 1.91 14.25 -6.85
N PRO A 256 2.40 13.03 -7.16
CA PRO A 256 1.57 11.97 -7.69
C PRO A 256 0.42 11.58 -6.76
N ILE A 257 -0.79 11.39 -7.27
CA ILE A 257 -1.97 11.08 -6.44
C ILE A 257 -1.83 9.76 -5.68
N ASN A 258 -1.11 8.78 -6.24
CA ASN A 258 -0.85 7.48 -5.62
C ASN A 258 0.10 7.56 -4.41
N ARG A 259 0.81 8.68 -4.23
CA ARG A 259 1.62 8.93 -3.04
C ARG A 259 0.78 9.32 -1.82
N ILE A 260 -0.46 9.77 -2.02
CA ILE A 260 -1.34 10.18 -0.92
C ILE A 260 -1.91 8.94 -0.24
N ALA A 261 -1.37 8.58 0.93
CA ALA A 261 -1.81 7.44 1.72
C ALA A 261 -3.16 7.70 2.39
N SER A 262 -3.30 8.87 3.02
CA SER A 262 -4.49 9.21 3.80
C SER A 262 -4.72 10.72 3.88
N VAL A 263 -6.00 11.08 4.02
CA VAL A 263 -6.43 12.45 4.33
C VAL A 263 -7.42 12.39 5.48
N SER A 264 -7.13 13.10 6.56
CA SER A 264 -7.96 13.09 7.77
C SER A 264 -8.28 14.51 8.27
N GLY A 265 -9.45 14.67 8.89
CA GLY A 265 -9.81 15.86 9.65
C GLY A 265 -9.90 15.50 11.12
N LYS A 266 -9.16 16.21 11.97
CA LYS A 266 -9.07 15.96 13.41
C LYS A 266 -9.83 16.98 14.26
N ALA A 267 -10.54 17.92 13.63
CA ALA A 267 -11.21 19.03 14.32
C ALA A 267 -10.27 19.65 15.38
N ASP A 268 -10.74 19.78 16.62
CA ASP A 268 -10.03 20.30 17.78
C ASP A 268 -9.56 19.21 18.77
N THR A 269 -9.54 17.94 18.37
CA THR A 269 -9.21 16.82 19.29
C THR A 269 -7.72 16.71 19.61
N ASP A 270 -6.87 17.40 18.87
CA ASP A 270 -5.41 17.34 18.95
C ASP A 270 -4.83 18.77 18.85
N PRO A 271 -5.00 19.61 19.88
CA PRO A 271 -4.49 20.98 19.90
C PRO A 271 -2.96 21.00 20.05
N LEU A 272 -2.29 21.93 19.38
CA LEU A 272 -0.84 22.12 19.52
C LEU A 272 -0.50 22.76 20.88
N VAL A 273 -1.38 23.63 21.38
CA VAL A 273 -1.30 24.26 22.70
C VAL A 273 -2.50 23.79 23.52
N PRO A 274 -2.40 22.69 24.27
CA PRO A 274 -3.51 22.15 25.07
C PRO A 274 -4.02 23.10 26.15
N GLU A 275 -3.18 24.03 26.61
CA GLU A 275 -3.50 25.01 27.65
C GLU A 275 -4.54 26.03 27.19
N ASP A 276 -4.53 26.38 25.91
CA ASP A 276 -5.52 27.24 25.28
C ASP A 276 -5.93 26.70 23.90
N PRO A 277 -6.95 25.82 23.87
CA PRO A 277 -7.45 25.21 22.63
C PRO A 277 -8.07 26.20 21.64
N THR A 278 -8.35 27.44 22.06
CA THR A 278 -8.97 28.46 21.21
C THR A 278 -7.97 29.26 20.37
N LEU A 279 -6.67 29.08 20.61
CA LEU A 279 -5.64 29.82 19.90
C LEU A 279 -5.61 29.51 18.39
N PRO A 280 -5.36 30.54 17.55
CA PRO A 280 -5.10 30.39 16.12
C PRO A 280 -4.06 29.34 15.77
N THR A 281 -3.03 29.19 16.62
CA THR A 281 -1.95 28.21 16.48
C THR A 281 -2.45 26.77 16.41
N ASN A 282 -3.64 26.47 16.95
CA ASN A 282 -4.24 25.13 16.86
C ASN A 282 -4.84 24.84 15.48
N ARG A 283 -5.14 25.87 14.68
CA ARG A 283 -5.52 25.72 13.27
C ARG A 283 -4.25 25.44 12.47
N ARG A 284 -4.08 24.19 12.04
CA ARG A 284 -2.89 23.77 11.31
C ARG A 284 -3.19 22.67 10.30
N ILE A 285 -2.32 22.55 9.32
CA ILE A 285 -2.28 21.41 8.41
C ILE A 285 -0.99 20.65 8.69
N SER A 286 -1.10 19.35 8.95
CA SER A 286 0.04 18.45 9.11
C SER A 286 0.19 17.62 7.84
N ILE A 287 1.38 17.62 7.27
CA ILE A 287 1.79 16.79 6.14
C ILE A 287 2.93 15.91 6.64
N VAL A 288 2.70 14.61 6.68
CA VAL A 288 3.70 13.63 7.15
C VAL A 288 4.16 12.81 5.95
N LEU A 289 5.48 12.81 5.70
CA LEU A 289 6.10 11.83 4.82
C LEU A 289 6.37 10.57 5.64
N LEU A 290 5.66 9.50 5.31
CA LEU A 290 5.70 8.24 6.05
C LEU A 290 7.01 7.50 5.79
N ARG A 291 7.62 7.00 6.86
CA ARG A 291 8.73 6.04 6.79
C ARG A 291 8.26 4.74 6.17
N GLU A 292 9.11 4.13 5.35
CA GLU A 292 8.81 2.84 4.74
C GLU A 292 8.73 1.71 5.79
N ALA A 293 9.58 1.79 6.83
CA ALA A 293 9.56 0.87 7.98
C ALA A 293 8.23 0.89 8.77
N ALA A 294 7.51 2.02 8.79
CA ALA A 294 6.22 2.13 9.49
C ALA A 294 5.06 1.43 8.74
N LEU A 295 5.29 1.01 7.49
CA LEU A 295 4.30 0.28 6.68
C LEU A 295 4.39 -1.24 6.86
N VAL A 296 5.48 -1.74 7.44
CA VAL A 296 5.65 -3.17 7.75
C VAL A 296 5.13 -3.41 9.18
N PRO A 297 4.09 -4.23 9.38
CA PRO A 297 3.67 -4.58 10.74
C PRO A 297 4.82 -5.32 11.43
N SER A 298 5.39 -4.72 12.47
CA SER A 298 6.32 -5.41 13.36
C SER A 298 5.58 -6.60 13.97
N ALA A 299 5.87 -7.82 13.52
CA ALA A 299 5.39 -9.01 14.20
C ALA A 299 5.97 -8.98 15.63
N PRO A 300 5.15 -9.12 16.69
CA PRO A 300 5.70 -9.17 18.04
C PRO A 300 6.65 -10.38 18.14
N PRO A 301 7.80 -10.24 18.83
CA PRO A 301 8.70 -11.36 19.05
C PRO A 301 7.92 -12.48 19.74
N ALA A 302 8.06 -13.71 19.22
CA ALA A 302 7.48 -14.88 19.86
C ALA A 302 8.02 -14.97 21.30
N PRO A 303 7.18 -15.30 22.30
CA PRO A 303 7.68 -15.50 23.65
C PRO A 303 8.71 -16.64 23.63
N ASP A 304 9.87 -16.39 24.23
CA ASP A 304 10.85 -17.42 24.51
C ASP A 304 10.19 -18.47 25.42
N ASP A 305 10.01 -19.69 24.91
CA ASP A 305 9.59 -20.83 25.72
C ASP A 305 10.79 -21.27 26.58
N ASP A 306 10.85 -20.77 27.82
CA ASP A 306 11.71 -21.27 28.91
C ASP A 306 11.17 -22.58 29.54
#